data_AF-A0A1E3QIV5-F1
#
_entry.id   AF-A0A1E3QIV5-F1
#
_cell.length_a   1.000
_cell.length_b   1.000
_cell.length_c   1.000
_cell.angle_alpha   90.00
_cell.angle_beta   90.00
_cell.angle_gamma   90.00
#
_symmetry.space_group_name_H-M   'P 1'
#
loop_
_entity.id
_entity.type
_entity.pdbx_description
1 polymer ?
#
loop_
_entity_poly.entity_id
_entity_poly.type
_entity_poly.pdbx_seq_one_letter_code
_entity_poly.pdbx_strand_id
1 'polypeptide(L)' 'MRASQILFSAQKKSGFKLPFPVELTPLAICTALACGSLAFFTTKHFAGDQELRLRRNPELSILEETIKKHEDN' A
#
# COMPACT_ATOMS: atom_id res chain seq x y z
N MET A 1 -51.60 10.84 -3.66
CA MET A 1 -50.18 10.44 -3.63
C MET A 1 -49.35 11.59 -4.22
N ARG A 2 -48.29 12.04 -3.54
CA ARG A 2 -47.44 13.15 -4.05
C ARG A 2 -46.41 12.60 -5.04
N ALA A 3 -46.20 13.30 -6.16
CA ALA A 3 -45.21 12.90 -7.18
C ALA A 3 -43.80 12.70 -6.61
N SER A 4 -43.43 13.47 -5.59
CA SER A 4 -42.17 13.32 -4.86
C SER A 4 -42.00 11.95 -4.20
N GLN A 5 -43.08 11.32 -3.74
CA GLN A 5 -43.03 9.99 -3.10
C GLN A 5 -42.82 8.88 -4.13
N ILE A 6 -43.31 9.06 -5.37
CA ILE A 6 -43.14 8.10 -6.47
C ILE A 6 -41.67 8.12 -6.96
N LEU A 7 -41.09 9.31 -7.10
CA LEU A 7 -39.66 9.45 -7.42
C LEU A 7 -38.75 8.88 -6.33
N PHE A 8 -39.07 9.13 -5.06
CA PHE A 8 -38.28 8.62 -3.92
C PHE A 8 -38.36 7.09 -3.78
N SER A 9 -39.50 6.49 -4.11
CA SER A 9 -39.67 5.03 -4.13
C SER A 9 -39.02 4.36 -5.34
N ALA A 10 -38.93 5.05 -6.49
CA ALA A 10 -38.16 4.60 -7.64
C ALA A 10 -36.64 4.61 -7.36
N GLN A 11 -36.14 5.61 -6.63
CA GLN A 11 -34.73 5.69 -6.21
C GLN A 11 -34.37 4.57 -5.20
N LYS A 12 -35.27 4.23 -4.28
CA LYS A 12 -35.06 3.10 -3.34
C LYS A 12 -35.02 1.73 -4.01
N LYS A 13 -35.63 1.59 -5.21
CA LYS A 13 -35.63 0.35 -5.99
C LYS A 13 -34.41 0.20 -6.91
N SER A 14 -33.54 1.21 -7.01
CA SER A 14 -32.24 1.00 -7.65
C SER A 14 -31.30 0.27 -6.68
N GLY A 15 -31.47 -1.05 -6.60
CA GLY A 15 -30.51 -1.92 -5.91
C GLY A 15 -29.09 -1.64 -6.39
N PHE A 16 -28.11 -1.76 -5.49
CA PHE A 16 -26.67 -1.54 -5.63
C PHE A 16 -26.21 -1.23 -7.07
N LYS A 17 -26.53 -0.03 -7.56
CA LYS A 17 -25.97 0.46 -8.80
C LYS A 17 -24.59 0.95 -8.42
N LEU A 18 -23.58 0.12 -8.72
CA LEU A 18 -22.20 0.58 -8.67
C LEU A 18 -22.17 1.94 -9.39
N PRO A 19 -21.80 3.03 -8.70
CA PRO A 19 -21.80 4.36 -9.30
C PRO A 19 -20.74 4.50 -10.41
N PHE A 20 -19.91 3.46 -10.59
CA PHE A 20 -18.86 3.38 -11.58
C PHE A 20 -19.31 2.51 -12.76
N PRO A 21 -19.10 2.97 -14.01
CA PRO A 21 -19.36 2.17 -15.18
C PRO A 21 -18.43 0.95 -15.19
N VAL A 22 -19.00 -0.22 -15.51
CA VAL A 22 -18.29 -1.50 -15.48
C VAL A 22 -17.11 -1.53 -16.48
N GLU A 23 -17.17 -0.73 -17.54
CA GLU A 23 -16.09 -0.53 -18.52
C GLU A 23 -14.79 0.06 -17.93
N LEU A 24 -14.87 0.73 -16.77
CA LEU A 24 -13.70 1.29 -16.07
C LEU A 24 -13.07 0.32 -15.05
N THR A 25 -13.71 -0.82 -14.80
CA THR A 25 -13.17 -1.87 -13.93
C THR A 25 -11.78 -2.37 -14.34
N PRO A 26 -11.43 -2.59 -15.63
CA PRO A 26 -10.08 -2.99 -16.01
C PRO A 26 -9.03 -1.93 -15.62
N LEU A 27 -9.34 -0.65 -15.76
CA LEU A 27 -8.44 0.43 -15.36
C LEU A 27 -8.23 0.42 -13.84
N ALA A 28 -9.31 0.28 -13.06
CA ALA A 28 -9.23 0.21 -11.60
C ALA A 28 -8.42 -1.00 -11.12
N ILE A 29 -8.62 -2.17 -11.75
CA ILE A 29 -7.84 -3.39 -11.46
C ILE A 29 -6.35 -3.15 -11.75
N CYS A 30 -6.00 -2.57 -12.89
CA CYS A 30 -4.61 -2.26 -13.21
C CYS A 30 -3.98 -1.31 -12.17
N THR A 31 -4.70 -0.26 -11.75
CA THR A 31 -4.18 0.67 -10.72
C THR A 31 -4.01 0.00 -9.37
N ALA A 32 -4.95 -0.86 -8.96
CA ALA A 32 -4.84 -1.61 -7.71
C ALA A 32 -3.67 -2.59 -7.75
N LEU A 33 -3.45 -3.28 -8.88
CA LEU A 33 -2.34 -4.20 -9.07
C LEU A 33 -0.99 -3.46 -9.06
N ALA A 34 -0.93 -2.28 -9.68
CA ALA A 34 0.26 -1.42 -9.66
C ALA A 34 0.59 -0.95 -8.23
N CYS A 35 -0.39 -0.48 -7.48
CA CYS A 35 -0.19 -0.06 -6.09
C CYS A 35 0.22 -1.24 -5.19
N GLY A 36 -0.42 -2.40 -5.34
CA GLY A 36 -0.10 -3.60 -4.57
C GLY A 36 1.30 -4.15 -4.86
N SER A 37 1.69 -4.20 -6.14
CA SER A 37 3.03 -4.62 -6.53
C SER A 37 4.10 -3.62 -6.06
N LEU A 38 3.84 -2.32 -6.16
CA LEU A 38 4.75 -1.29 -5.64
C LEU A 38 4.96 -1.45 -4.13
N ALA A 39 3.91 -1.64 -3.34
CA ALA A 39 4.02 -1.87 -1.90
C ALA A 39 4.82 -3.16 -1.58
N PHE A 40 4.58 -4.23 -2.33
CA PHE A 40 5.30 -5.49 -2.13
C PHE A 40 6.79 -5.39 -2.49
N PHE A 41 7.13 -4.77 -3.63
CA PHE A 41 8.52 -4.64 -4.05
C PHE A 41 9.30 -3.64 -3.19
N THR A 42 8.68 -2.53 -2.79
CA THR A 42 9.32 -1.55 -1.90
C THR A 42 9.63 -2.16 -0.54
N THR A 43 8.67 -2.85 0.09
CA THR A 43 8.91 -3.53 1.37
C THR A 43 9.97 -4.63 1.27
N LYS A 44 9.94 -5.44 0.21
CA LYS A 44 10.99 -6.44 -0.05
C LYS A 44 12.36 -5.82 -0.27
N HIS A 45 12.44 -4.72 -1.00
CA HIS A 45 13.68 -3.99 -1.26
C HIS A 45 14.26 -3.43 0.03
N PHE A 46 13.46 -2.75 0.86
CA PHE A 46 13.92 -2.24 2.16
C PHE A 46 14.36 -3.34 3.14
N ALA A 47 13.76 -4.52 3.08
CA ALA A 47 14.13 -5.64 3.97
C ALA A 47 15.41 -6.36 3.53
N GLY A 48 15.63 -6.51 2.22
CA GLY A 48 16.76 -7.26 1.67
C GLY A 48 18.01 -6.41 1.43
N ASP A 49 17.84 -5.11 1.22
CA ASP A 49 18.93 -4.23 0.85
C ASP A 49 19.69 -3.74 2.10
N GLN A 50 20.98 -4.08 2.14
CA GLN A 50 21.89 -3.78 3.26
C GLN A 50 22.71 -2.51 3.04
N GLU A 51 22.57 -1.87 1.87
CA GLU A 51 23.28 -0.63 1.55
C GLU A 51 22.53 0.63 2.03
N LEU A 52 21.25 0.49 2.40
CA LEU A 52 20.47 1.62 2.91
C LEU A 52 21.04 2.16 4.22
N ARG A 53 21.36 3.46 4.21
CA ARG A 53 21.77 4.26 5.38
C ARG A 53 20.78 4.17 6.56
N LEU A 54 19.52 3.82 6.31
CA LEU A 54 18.49 3.64 7.34
C LEU A 54 18.69 2.37 8.17
N ARG A 55 19.33 1.33 7.63
CA ARG A 55 19.57 0.05 8.31
C ARG A 55 20.91 0.03 9.03
N ARG A 56 21.94 0.68 8.49
CA ARG A 56 23.28 0.75 9.08
C ARG A 56 23.44 2.08 9.82
N ASN A 57 23.13 2.09 11.10
CA ASN A 57 23.40 3.25 11.95
C ASN A 57 24.93 3.40 12.11
N PRO A 58 25.57 4.47 11.58
CA PRO A 58 27.02 4.59 11.57
C PRO A 58 27.63 4.54 12.99
N GLU A 59 26.94 5.12 13.97
CA GLU A 59 27.34 5.12 15.39
C GLU A 59 27.41 3.70 15.99
N LEU A 60 26.45 2.83 15.68
CA LEU A 60 26.44 1.45 16.17
C LEU A 60 27.49 0.57 15.48
N SER A 61 27.79 0.84 14.20
CA SER A 61 28.78 0.06 13.45
C SER A 61 30.21 0.27 13.94
N ILE A 62 30.54 1.46 14.45
CA ILE A 62 31.85 1.76 15.05
C ILE A 62 31.97 1.05 16.40
N LEU A 63 30.91 1.06 17.20
CA LEU A 63 30.88 0.38 18.49
C LEU A 63 31.05 -1.14 18.34
N GLU A 64 30.37 -1.76 17.37
CA GLU A 64 30.50 -3.18 17.06
C GLU A 64 31.93 -3.53 16.58
N GLU A 65 32.56 -2.66 15.79
CA GLU A 65 33.95 -2.83 15.37
C GLU A 65 34.94 -2.75 16.55
N THR A 66 34.70 -1.85 17.52
CA THR A 66 35.54 -1.74 18.73
C THR A 66 35.37 -2.90 19.70
N ILE A 67 34.14 -3.40 19.88
CA ILE A 67 33.87 -4.57 20.72
C ILE A 67 34.55 -5.80 20.12
N LYS A 68 34.43 -6.00 18.80
CA LYS A 68 35.06 -7.13 18.11
C LYS A 68 36.59 -7.10 18.20
N LYS A 69 37.20 -5.92 18.07
CA LYS A 69 38.65 -5.74 18.28
C LYS A 69 39.11 -6.06 19.70
N HIS A 70 38.24 -5.90 20.71
CA HIS A 70 38.56 -6.21 22.10
C HIS A 70 38.35 -7.69 22.46
N GLU A 71 37.51 -8.40 21.73
CA GLU A 71 37.21 -9.82 21.97
C GLU A 71 38.22 -10.77 21.28
N ASP A 72 38.88 -10.30 20.21
CA ASP A 72 39.92 -11.03 19.47
C ASP A 72 41.36 -10.82 20.04
N ASN A 73 41.54 -10.07 21.14
CA ASN A 73 42.81 -9.88 21.86
C ASN A 73 42.77 -10.56 23.24
#